data_AF-W0DY87-F1
#
_entry.id   AF-W0DY87-F1
#
_cell.length_a   1.000
_cell.length_b   1.000
_cell.length_c   1.000
_cell.angle_alpha   90.00
_cell.angle_beta   90.00
_cell.angle_gamma   90.00
#
_symmetry.space_group_name_H-M   'P 1'
#
loop_
_entity.id
_entity.type
_entity.pdbx_description
1 polymer ?
#
loop_
_entity_poly.entity_id
_entity_poly.type
_entity_poly.pdbx_seq_one_letter_code
_entity_poly.pdbx_strand_id
1 'polypeptide(L)'
;MFKNARLYRLEQPVRIDGQELETQLAGRRFRPCGPLETATMGWSAPLGEDGGALVHPLEGCLLICARKQERLLPTAAVKEALEERIGEIEAGESREVGRTERRRLREQIVDEMLPRAFTRSRRTLAYLDTKSGWMVIDAATEKQAEDVVSLLRETLGGLSARPPAPTSEHPAEVLSRWLLDDTAPAYFTVGDACELRDPSDEADVVRISGGDPTSDEALAHLRTGKRAVKLALTWDERFSFTLADDLSLRRLRMTEGLLDTLDDEIEDPAVRFETEFALFALQLRNLLARLETVFGLGRVRGSDAEAADPLLDEAVQIVTETRHASISGVQRRLKIGYNRAARLIEEMECSGIVGPAETNGNREVLALEVARRHGRATERGGLR
;
A
#
# COMPACT_ATOMS: atom_id res chain seq x y z
N MET A 1 -7.28 -1.99 15.51
CA MET A 1 -7.19 -1.20 14.26
C MET A 1 -5.76 -1.22 13.71
N PHE A 2 -5.60 -1.01 12.40
CA PHE A 2 -4.29 -1.01 11.71
C PHE A 2 -3.43 0.15 12.24
N LYS A 3 -2.14 -0.11 12.46
CA LYS A 3 -1.18 0.93 12.87
C LYS A 3 -0.23 1.32 11.74
N ASN A 4 -0.15 0.48 10.72
CA ASN A 4 0.61 0.70 9.51
C ASN A 4 -0.20 0.18 8.31
N ALA A 5 0.14 0.63 7.12
CA ALA A 5 -0.43 0.14 5.89
C ALA A 5 0.69 -0.05 4.87
N ARG A 6 0.97 -1.30 4.52
CA ARG A 6 1.69 -1.64 3.29
C ARG A 6 0.71 -1.98 2.20
N LEU A 7 0.94 -1.39 1.03
CA LEU A 7 0.01 -1.38 -0.08
C LEU A 7 0.48 -2.35 -1.15
N TYR A 8 -0.46 -3.14 -1.67
CA TYR A 8 -0.24 -3.99 -2.82
C TYR A 8 -1.43 -3.85 -3.79
N ARG A 9 -1.13 -3.79 -5.08
CA ARG A 9 -2.12 -3.83 -6.15
C ARG A 9 -2.36 -5.27 -6.58
N LEU A 10 -3.63 -5.65 -6.70
CA LEU A 10 -4.04 -6.95 -7.25
C LEU A 10 -4.21 -6.80 -8.78
N GLU A 11 -3.43 -7.53 -9.58
CA GLU A 11 -3.33 -7.34 -11.05
C GLU A 11 -4.43 -8.02 -11.89
N GLN A 12 -5.48 -8.55 -11.28
CA GLN A 12 -6.61 -9.15 -12.00
C GLN A 12 -7.91 -8.67 -11.34
N PRO A 13 -9.07 -8.73 -12.03
CA PRO A 13 -10.34 -8.71 -11.32
C PRO A 13 -10.42 -10.00 -10.51
N VAL A 14 -9.77 -10.01 -9.35
CA VAL A 14 -9.91 -11.11 -8.42
C VAL A 14 -11.31 -10.93 -7.82
N ARG A 15 -12.31 -11.56 -8.45
CA ARG A 15 -13.58 -11.86 -7.80
C ARG A 15 -13.26 -12.91 -6.73
N ILE A 16 -12.62 -12.47 -5.66
CA ILE A 16 -12.41 -13.29 -4.48
C ILE A 16 -13.76 -13.34 -3.81
N ASP A 17 -14.46 -14.44 -4.02
CA ASP A 17 -15.64 -14.74 -3.24
C ASP A 17 -15.21 -15.04 -1.79
N GLY A 18 -15.93 -14.50 -0.82
CA GLY A 18 -15.57 -14.63 0.59
C GLY A 18 -15.62 -16.07 1.08
N GLN A 19 -16.58 -16.86 0.58
CA GLN A 19 -16.75 -18.26 0.96
C GLN A 19 -15.69 -19.16 0.30
N GLU A 20 -15.35 -18.90 -0.96
CA GLU A 20 -14.22 -19.57 -1.61
C GLU A 20 -12.90 -19.27 -0.90
N LEU A 21 -12.66 -18.00 -0.55
CA LEU A 21 -11.47 -17.60 0.21
C LEU A 21 -11.41 -18.33 1.56
N GLU A 22 -12.52 -18.38 2.31
CA GLU A 22 -12.61 -19.09 3.59
C GLU A 22 -12.17 -20.56 3.45
N THR A 23 -12.68 -21.23 2.41
CA THR A 23 -12.36 -22.63 2.12
C THR A 23 -10.87 -22.82 1.83
N GLN A 24 -10.28 -21.93 1.03
CA GLN A 24 -8.85 -22.00 0.71
C GLN A 24 -7.97 -21.68 1.93
N LEU A 25 -8.33 -20.66 2.73
CA LEU A 25 -7.60 -20.31 3.96
C LEU A 25 -7.63 -21.45 4.98
N ALA A 26 -8.73 -22.20 5.06
CA ALA A 26 -8.86 -23.34 5.98
C ALA A 26 -7.79 -24.42 5.74
N GLY A 27 -7.35 -24.60 4.49
CA GLY A 27 -6.28 -25.54 4.13
C GLY A 27 -4.91 -25.20 4.74
N ARG A 28 -4.70 -23.95 5.18
CA ARG A 28 -3.47 -23.49 5.85
C ARG A 28 -3.76 -22.77 7.16
N ARG A 29 -4.70 -23.30 7.94
CA ARG A 29 -5.00 -22.77 9.27
C ARG A 29 -3.75 -22.81 10.17
N PHE A 30 -3.61 -21.79 11.00
CA PHE A 30 -2.49 -21.68 11.93
C PHE A 30 -2.42 -22.91 12.84
N ARG A 31 -1.19 -23.40 13.03
CA ARG A 31 -0.85 -24.39 14.04
C ARG A 31 0.34 -23.90 14.88
N PRO A 32 0.41 -24.27 16.16
CA PRO A 32 1.57 -23.96 16.98
C PRO A 32 2.89 -24.58 16.45
N CYS A 33 4.02 -23.99 16.81
CA CYS A 33 5.35 -24.53 16.51
C CYS A 33 5.58 -25.86 17.21
N GLY A 34 6.08 -26.84 16.46
CA GLY A 34 6.63 -28.08 17.01
C GLY A 34 7.89 -27.85 17.86
N PRO A 35 8.41 -28.90 18.53
CA PRO A 35 9.57 -28.79 19.43
C PRO A 35 10.86 -28.32 18.74
N LEU A 36 11.06 -28.72 17.48
CA LEU A 36 12.25 -28.39 16.67
C LEU A 36 11.97 -27.33 15.59
N GLU A 37 10.74 -26.84 15.50
CA GLU A 37 10.39 -25.82 14.51
C GLU A 37 10.73 -24.43 15.05
N THR A 38 11.53 -23.68 14.29
CA THR A 38 11.93 -22.32 14.65
C THR A 38 10.78 -21.33 14.47
N ALA A 39 9.90 -21.56 13.50
CA ALA A 39 8.71 -20.76 13.25
C ALA A 39 7.62 -21.53 12.51
N THR A 40 6.36 -21.15 12.74
CA THR A 40 5.20 -21.56 11.95
C THR A 40 4.37 -20.35 11.58
N MET A 41 3.67 -20.42 10.45
CA MET A 41 2.78 -19.36 10.00
C MET A 41 1.53 -19.97 9.36
N GLY A 42 0.37 -19.37 9.61
CA GLY A 42 -0.89 -19.80 9.00
C GLY A 42 -2.04 -18.84 9.30
N TRP A 43 -3.23 -19.17 8.83
CA TRP A 43 -4.42 -18.32 8.95
C TRP A 43 -5.12 -18.47 10.30
N SER A 44 -5.61 -17.35 10.83
CA SER A 44 -6.34 -17.27 12.09
C SER A 44 -7.52 -16.31 11.93
N ALA A 45 -8.52 -16.41 12.81
CA ALA A 45 -9.65 -15.50 12.77
C ALA A 45 -9.20 -14.04 13.00
N PRO A 46 -9.67 -13.07 12.22
CA PRO A 46 -9.32 -11.65 12.40
C PRO A 46 -9.90 -11.07 13.70
N LEU A 47 -11.10 -11.52 14.11
CA LEU A 47 -11.77 -11.04 15.33
C LEU A 47 -11.23 -11.64 16.64
N GLY A 48 -10.24 -12.55 16.56
CA GLY A 48 -9.53 -13.07 17.75
C GLY A 48 -10.17 -14.29 18.41
N GLU A 49 -11.29 -14.79 17.89
CA GLU A 49 -11.89 -16.04 18.34
C GLU A 49 -11.11 -17.24 17.78
N ASP A 50 -10.36 -17.94 18.63
CA ASP A 50 -9.66 -19.17 18.26
C ASP A 50 -10.68 -20.25 17.84
N GLY A 51 -10.90 -20.41 16.53
CA GLY A 51 -11.94 -21.31 16.03
C GLY A 51 -12.89 -20.65 15.03
N GLY A 52 -12.96 -19.31 15.04
CA GLY A 52 -13.85 -18.54 14.19
C GLY A 52 -13.45 -18.51 12.71
N ALA A 53 -14.29 -17.82 11.92
CA ALA A 53 -14.10 -17.61 10.50
C ALA A 53 -12.75 -16.95 10.19
N LEU A 54 -12.06 -17.42 9.15
CA LEU A 54 -10.75 -16.92 8.73
C LEU A 54 -10.87 -15.66 7.86
N VAL A 55 -12.03 -15.48 7.23
CA VAL A 55 -12.43 -14.35 6.41
C VAL A 55 -13.60 -13.65 7.08
N HIS A 56 -13.46 -12.35 7.27
CA HIS A 56 -14.53 -11.51 7.79
C HIS A 56 -14.92 -10.47 6.72
N PRO A 57 -16.10 -10.62 6.08
CA PRO A 57 -16.54 -9.74 5.01
C PRO A 57 -17.12 -8.43 5.56
N LEU A 58 -16.70 -7.31 4.97
CA LEU A 58 -17.09 -5.95 5.38
C LEU A 58 -17.29 -5.09 4.13
N GLU A 59 -18.50 -4.61 3.84
CA GLU A 59 -18.85 -3.73 2.70
C GLU A 59 -17.84 -3.55 1.53
N GLY A 60 -17.51 -4.64 0.82
CA GLY A 60 -16.59 -4.64 -0.32
C GLY A 60 -15.10 -4.79 0.03
N CYS A 61 -14.82 -5.25 1.25
CA CYS A 61 -13.52 -5.64 1.76
C CYS A 61 -13.63 -7.04 2.39
N LEU A 62 -12.56 -7.82 2.29
CA LEU A 62 -12.41 -9.10 2.99
C LEU A 62 -11.25 -8.96 3.98
N LEU A 63 -11.55 -9.01 5.27
CA LEU A 63 -10.54 -8.94 6.33
C LEU A 63 -10.04 -10.36 6.66
N ILE A 64 -8.73 -10.52 6.71
CA ILE A 64 -8.05 -11.78 7.02
C ILE A 64 -6.93 -11.55 8.04
N CYS A 65 -6.47 -12.60 8.70
CA CYS A 65 -5.40 -12.51 9.69
C CYS A 65 -4.40 -13.66 9.58
N ALA A 66 -3.14 -13.31 9.30
CA ALA A 66 -2.04 -14.25 9.39
C ALA A 66 -1.47 -14.25 10.82
N ARG A 67 -1.24 -15.44 11.38
CA ARG A 67 -0.56 -15.61 12.66
C ARG A 67 0.77 -16.32 12.42
N LYS A 68 1.85 -15.69 12.88
CA LYS A 68 3.20 -16.26 12.89
C LYS A 68 3.61 -16.53 14.33
N GLN A 69 4.07 -17.73 14.63
CA GLN A 69 4.69 -18.07 15.91
C GLN A 69 6.16 -18.39 15.67
N GLU A 70 7.02 -17.87 16.53
CA GLU A 70 8.48 -18.07 16.45
C GLU A 70 8.99 -18.52 17.81
N ARG A 71 9.96 -19.43 17.82
CA ARG A 71 10.73 -19.79 19.00
C ARG A 71 11.81 -18.75 19.24
N LEU A 72 11.81 -18.16 20.43
CA LEU A 72 12.75 -17.15 20.86
C LEU A 72 14.03 -17.83 21.32
N LEU A 73 15.01 -17.90 20.43
CA LEU A 73 16.35 -18.39 20.72
C LEU A 73 17.35 -17.23 20.55
N PRO A 74 17.67 -16.47 21.62
CA PRO A 74 18.59 -15.35 21.55
C PRO A 74 19.97 -15.78 21.06
N THR A 75 20.54 -15.07 20.08
CA THR A 75 21.87 -15.38 19.52
C THR A 75 22.97 -15.33 20.58
N ALA A 76 22.82 -14.47 21.59
CA ALA A 76 23.74 -14.38 22.73
C ALA A 76 23.78 -15.69 23.53
N ALA A 77 22.61 -16.27 23.85
CA ALA A 77 22.53 -17.51 24.63
C ALA A 77 23.14 -18.71 23.86
N VAL A 78 22.93 -18.79 22.55
CA VAL A 78 23.57 -19.82 21.70
C VAL A 78 25.07 -19.62 21.63
N LYS A 79 25.54 -18.36 21.58
CA LYS A 79 26.96 -18.04 21.54
C LYS A 79 27.65 -18.43 22.86
N GLU A 80 27.05 -18.07 23.99
CA GLU A 80 27.55 -18.40 25.32
C GLU A 80 27.66 -19.91 25.53
N ALA A 81 26.59 -20.66 25.25
CA ALA A 81 26.60 -22.12 25.34
C ALA A 81 27.63 -22.77 24.39
N LEU A 82 27.87 -22.17 23.21
CA LEU A 82 28.89 -22.64 22.28
C LEU A 82 30.30 -22.39 22.80
N GLU A 83 30.55 -21.23 23.39
CA GLU A 83 31.84 -20.88 23.98
C GLU A 83 32.17 -21.75 25.18
N GLU A 84 31.18 -22.05 26.03
CA GLU A 84 31.30 -23.00 27.15
C GLU A 84 31.68 -24.41 26.66
N ARG A 85 30.91 -24.97 25.73
CA ARG A 85 31.15 -26.32 25.16
C ARG A 85 32.49 -26.42 24.44
N ILE A 86 32.94 -25.35 23.77
CA ILE A 86 34.28 -25.29 23.16
C ILE A 86 35.34 -25.33 24.27
N GLY A 87 35.22 -24.49 25.29
CA GLY A 87 36.18 -24.45 26.40
C GLY A 87 36.34 -25.79 27.12
N GLU A 88 35.24 -26.54 27.29
CA GLU A 88 35.26 -27.90 27.84
C GLU A 88 36.09 -28.88 26.99
N ILE A 89 35.92 -28.86 25.66
CA ILE A 89 36.64 -29.73 24.74
C ILE A 89 38.14 -29.37 24.70
N GLU A 90 38.46 -28.08 24.64
CA GLU A 90 39.85 -27.63 24.56
C GLU A 90 40.62 -27.93 25.86
N ALA A 91 39.96 -27.78 27.02
CA ALA A 91 40.53 -28.15 28.31
C ALA A 91 40.70 -29.68 28.48
N GLY A 92 39.75 -30.48 27.98
CA GLY A 92 39.77 -31.93 28.12
C GLY A 92 40.73 -32.64 27.14
N GLU A 93 40.83 -32.16 25.90
CA GLU A 93 41.55 -32.82 24.81
C GLU A 93 42.87 -32.13 24.45
N SER A 94 43.19 -30.98 25.06
CA SER A 94 44.41 -30.19 24.78
C SER A 94 44.60 -29.87 23.29
N ARG A 95 43.50 -29.62 22.58
CA ARG A 95 43.47 -29.23 21.15
C ARG A 95 42.49 -28.10 20.94
N GLU A 96 42.61 -27.38 19.83
CA GLU A 96 41.63 -26.36 19.43
C GLU A 96 40.43 -26.98 18.69
N VAL A 97 39.26 -26.34 18.82
CA VAL A 97 38.05 -26.72 18.07
C VAL A 97 38.04 -26.08 16.69
N GLY A 98 38.09 -26.92 15.65
CA GLY A 98 38.09 -26.47 14.26
C GLY A 98 36.74 -25.88 13.80
N ARG A 99 36.75 -25.13 12.67
CA ARG A 99 35.55 -24.45 12.13
C ARG A 99 34.36 -25.39 11.87
N THR A 100 34.62 -26.56 11.29
CA THR A 100 33.57 -27.55 10.97
C THR A 100 32.92 -28.11 12.22
N GLU A 101 33.74 -28.42 13.22
CA GLU A 101 33.28 -28.93 14.51
C GLU A 101 32.48 -27.86 15.27
N ARG A 102 32.98 -26.62 15.32
CA ARG A 102 32.26 -25.48 15.90
C ARG A 102 30.87 -25.29 15.29
N ARG A 103 30.74 -25.43 13.97
CA ARG A 103 29.43 -25.37 13.30
C ARG A 103 28.50 -26.49 13.76
N ARG A 104 29.01 -27.73 13.82
CA ARG A 104 28.25 -28.89 14.30
C ARG A 104 27.81 -28.73 15.76
N LEU A 105 28.69 -28.25 16.64
CA LEU A 105 28.38 -27.96 18.03
C LEU A 105 27.28 -26.90 18.14
N ARG A 106 27.36 -25.84 17.33
CA ARG A 106 26.32 -24.81 17.28
C ARG A 106 24.96 -25.38 16.86
N GLU A 107 24.92 -26.22 15.84
CA GLU A 107 23.68 -26.87 15.38
C GLU A 107 23.10 -27.78 16.48
N GLN A 108 23.93 -28.57 17.17
CA GLN A 108 23.51 -29.38 18.31
C GLN A 108 22.93 -28.54 19.47
N ILE A 109 23.60 -27.45 19.83
CA ILE A 109 23.13 -26.54 20.88
C ILE A 109 21.77 -25.94 20.51
N VAL A 110 21.58 -25.57 19.24
CA VAL A 110 20.29 -25.07 18.76
C VAL A 110 19.20 -26.14 18.94
N ASP A 111 19.45 -27.38 18.53
CA ASP A 111 18.50 -28.49 18.67
C ASP A 111 18.19 -28.83 20.13
N GLU A 112 19.18 -28.73 21.04
CA GLU A 112 19.02 -28.92 22.49
C GLU A 112 18.19 -27.79 23.14
N MET A 113 18.38 -26.55 22.67
CA MET A 113 17.72 -25.37 23.25
C MET A 113 16.33 -25.12 22.68
N LEU A 114 16.05 -25.48 21.42
CA LEU A 114 14.78 -25.18 20.73
C LEU A 114 13.54 -25.68 21.50
N PRO A 115 13.48 -26.93 22.01
CA PRO A 115 12.33 -27.41 22.76
C PRO A 115 12.02 -26.58 24.01
N ARG A 116 13.04 -25.99 24.63
CA ARG A 116 12.96 -25.17 25.85
C ARG A 116 12.72 -23.69 25.55
N ALA A 117 12.89 -23.26 24.30
CA ALA A 117 12.72 -21.86 23.91
C ALA A 117 11.26 -21.42 24.06
N PHE A 118 11.05 -20.23 24.63
CA PHE A 118 9.73 -19.61 24.67
C PHE A 118 9.22 -19.31 23.27
N THR A 119 7.91 -19.39 23.06
CA THR A 119 7.32 -18.98 21.78
C THR A 119 6.73 -17.59 21.86
N ARG A 120 6.82 -16.82 20.76
CA ARG A 120 6.14 -15.55 20.59
C ARG A 120 5.22 -15.61 19.38
N SER A 121 3.94 -15.29 19.56
CA SER A 121 2.99 -15.15 18.46
C SER A 121 2.85 -13.68 18.05
N ARG A 122 2.77 -13.44 16.74
CA ARG A 122 2.38 -12.16 16.14
C ARG A 122 1.22 -12.39 15.19
N ARG A 123 0.19 -11.54 15.30
CA ARG A 123 -0.93 -11.48 14.37
C ARG A 123 -0.72 -10.29 13.43
N THR A 124 -0.97 -10.50 12.14
CA THR A 124 -0.88 -9.47 11.10
C THR A 124 -2.20 -9.47 10.34
N LEU A 125 -2.97 -8.39 10.51
CA LEU A 125 -4.19 -8.19 9.76
C LEU A 125 -3.87 -7.77 8.33
N ALA A 126 -4.70 -8.21 7.39
CA ALA A 126 -4.71 -7.71 6.03
C ALA A 126 -6.15 -7.62 5.54
N TYR A 127 -6.47 -6.66 4.70
CA TYR A 127 -7.76 -6.64 4.01
C TYR A 127 -7.59 -6.51 2.51
N LEU A 128 -8.49 -7.16 1.79
CA LEU A 128 -8.58 -7.14 0.34
C LEU A 128 -9.79 -6.31 -0.05
N ASP A 129 -9.56 -5.16 -0.68
CA ASP A 129 -10.62 -4.29 -1.18
C ASP A 129 -11.03 -4.73 -2.59
N THR A 130 -12.15 -5.42 -2.69
CA THR A 130 -12.66 -5.96 -3.96
C THR A 130 -13.22 -4.87 -4.88
N LYS A 131 -13.50 -3.67 -4.34
CA LYS A 131 -13.96 -2.51 -5.13
C LYS A 131 -12.77 -1.80 -5.77
N SER A 132 -11.74 -1.49 -4.99
CA SER A 132 -10.60 -0.67 -5.44
C SER A 132 -9.39 -1.48 -5.91
N GLY A 133 -9.35 -2.81 -5.68
CA GLY A 133 -8.25 -3.68 -6.10
C GLY A 133 -6.96 -3.49 -5.29
N TRP A 134 -7.09 -2.87 -4.11
CA TRP A 134 -6.02 -2.74 -3.13
C TRP A 134 -6.04 -3.92 -2.17
N MET A 135 -4.86 -4.42 -1.84
CA MET A 135 -4.63 -5.23 -0.66
C MET A 135 -3.76 -4.42 0.30
N VAL A 136 -4.21 -4.31 1.55
CA VAL A 136 -3.51 -3.54 2.58
C VAL A 136 -3.15 -4.46 3.73
N ILE A 137 -1.91 -4.39 4.19
CA ILE A 137 -1.36 -5.24 5.25
C ILE A 137 -0.88 -4.37 6.42
N ASP A 138 -1.30 -4.70 7.65
CA ASP A 138 -0.86 -4.03 8.89
C ASP A 138 0.55 -4.47 9.30
N ALA A 139 1.54 -4.05 8.51
CA ALA A 139 2.92 -4.44 8.68
C ALA A 139 3.83 -3.21 8.82
N ALA A 140 4.69 -3.23 9.85
CA ALA A 140 5.68 -2.18 10.06
C ALA A 140 6.94 -2.38 9.20
N THR A 141 7.28 -3.62 8.84
CA THR A 141 8.41 -3.97 7.96
C THR A 141 7.98 -4.64 6.65
N GLU A 142 8.78 -4.47 5.60
CA GLU A 142 8.51 -5.04 4.27
C GLU A 142 8.47 -6.56 4.37
N LYS A 143 9.46 -7.14 5.06
CA LYS A 143 9.51 -8.57 5.31
C LYS A 143 8.24 -9.13 5.96
N GLN A 144 7.64 -8.40 6.90
CA GLN A 144 6.39 -8.83 7.53
C GLN A 144 5.23 -8.85 6.52
N ALA A 145 5.13 -7.85 5.64
CA ALA A 145 4.11 -7.84 4.60
C ALA A 145 4.35 -8.94 3.56
N GLU A 146 5.60 -9.11 3.12
CA GLU A 146 6.00 -10.14 2.18
C GLU A 146 5.70 -11.55 2.71
N ASP A 147 5.93 -11.81 4.00
CA ASP A 147 5.56 -13.08 4.65
C ASP A 147 4.04 -13.36 4.49
N VAL A 148 3.19 -12.33 4.66
CA VAL A 148 1.73 -12.46 4.49
C VAL A 148 1.34 -12.65 3.03
N VAL A 149 1.92 -11.89 2.10
CA VAL A 149 1.68 -12.04 0.66
C VAL A 149 2.11 -13.43 0.18
N SER A 150 3.24 -13.93 0.68
CA SER A 150 3.77 -15.25 0.34
C SER A 150 2.85 -16.34 0.87
N LEU A 151 2.39 -16.25 2.13
CA LEU A 151 1.39 -17.16 2.68
C LEU A 151 0.12 -17.18 1.84
N LEU A 152 -0.38 -16.00 1.44
CA LEU A 152 -1.58 -15.89 0.60
C LEU A 152 -1.36 -16.49 -0.79
N ARG A 153 -0.25 -16.19 -1.45
CA ARG A 153 0.11 -16.78 -2.74
C ARG A 153 0.17 -18.31 -2.68
N GLU A 154 0.77 -18.85 -1.63
CA GLU A 154 0.87 -20.28 -1.39
C GLU A 154 -0.47 -20.95 -1.05
N THR A 155 -1.38 -20.23 -0.41
CA THR A 155 -2.75 -20.69 -0.10
C THR A 155 -3.62 -20.72 -1.34
N LEU A 156 -3.58 -19.67 -2.17
CA LEU A 156 -4.44 -19.55 -3.35
C LEU A 156 -3.88 -20.32 -4.57
N GLY A 157 -2.64 -20.82 -4.51
CA GLY A 157 -1.96 -21.45 -5.65
C GLY A 157 -1.53 -20.46 -6.74
N GLY A 158 -1.66 -19.17 -6.49
CA GLY A 158 -1.35 -18.07 -7.40
C GLY A 158 -1.91 -16.75 -6.89
N LEU A 159 -1.07 -15.72 -6.84
CA LEU A 159 -1.48 -14.36 -6.44
C LEU A 159 -0.57 -13.34 -7.13
N SER A 160 -1.15 -12.53 -8.02
CA SER A 160 -0.46 -11.38 -8.60
C SER A 160 -0.74 -10.14 -7.77
N ALA A 161 0.06 -9.96 -6.72
CA ALA A 161 0.07 -8.81 -5.85
C ALA A 161 1.44 -8.13 -5.92
N ARG A 162 1.47 -6.85 -6.27
CA ARG A 162 2.71 -6.07 -6.39
C ARG A 162 2.62 -4.77 -5.60
N PRO A 163 3.72 -4.27 -5.01
CA PRO A 163 3.75 -2.92 -4.48
C PRO A 163 3.33 -1.89 -5.55
N PRO A 164 2.69 -0.78 -5.18
CA PRO A 164 2.35 0.28 -6.11
C PRO A 164 3.61 0.87 -6.74
N ALA A 165 3.57 1.07 -8.05
CA ALA A 165 4.63 1.72 -8.81
C ALA A 165 4.13 3.06 -9.35
N PRO A 166 4.70 4.19 -8.89
CA PRO A 166 4.47 5.51 -9.49
C PRO A 166 4.81 5.51 -10.97
N THR A 167 4.00 6.21 -11.78
CA THR A 167 4.19 6.28 -13.24
C THR A 167 4.91 7.55 -13.71
N SER A 168 5.05 8.55 -12.84
CA SER A 168 5.59 9.88 -13.19
C SER A 168 6.89 10.20 -12.45
N GLU A 169 6.79 10.59 -11.18
CA GLU A 169 7.89 11.06 -10.34
C GLU A 169 8.11 10.11 -9.14
N HIS A 170 9.34 10.06 -8.63
CA HIS A 170 9.61 9.30 -7.42
C HIS A 170 8.95 9.96 -6.21
N PRO A 171 8.30 9.22 -5.28
CA PRO A 171 7.55 9.84 -4.19
C PRO A 171 8.40 10.76 -3.31
N ALA A 172 9.67 10.42 -3.07
CA ALA A 172 10.60 11.28 -2.35
C ALA A 172 10.82 12.66 -3.00
N GLU A 173 10.74 12.75 -4.34
CA GLU A 173 10.86 14.02 -5.07
C GLU A 173 9.61 14.87 -4.87
N VAL A 174 8.43 14.25 -4.98
CA VAL A 174 7.14 14.90 -4.73
C VAL A 174 7.06 15.44 -3.30
N LEU A 175 7.44 14.63 -2.30
CA LEU A 175 7.46 15.04 -0.89
C LEU A 175 8.47 16.17 -0.62
N SER A 176 9.64 16.13 -1.27
CA SER A 176 10.64 17.19 -1.15
C SER A 176 10.12 18.51 -1.70
N ARG A 177 9.42 18.47 -2.85
CA ARG A 177 8.79 19.63 -3.47
C ARG A 177 7.68 20.20 -2.59
N TRP A 178 6.87 19.36 -1.96
CA TRP A 178 5.84 19.84 -1.02
C TRP A 178 6.43 20.69 0.10
N LEU A 179 7.61 20.33 0.61
CA LEU A 179 8.30 21.10 1.64
C LEU A 179 8.96 22.37 1.08
N LEU A 180 9.61 22.28 -0.09
CA LEU A 180 10.36 23.40 -0.68
C LEU A 180 9.44 24.51 -1.24
N ASP A 181 8.36 24.13 -1.90
CA ASP A 181 7.55 25.00 -2.74
C ASP A 181 6.12 25.20 -2.18
N ASP A 182 5.80 24.62 -1.02
CA ASP A 182 4.47 24.64 -0.40
C ASP A 182 3.35 24.18 -1.36
N THR A 183 3.63 23.10 -2.11
CA THR A 183 2.70 22.56 -3.13
C THR A 183 1.94 21.33 -2.65
N ALA A 184 1.86 21.08 -1.35
CA ALA A 184 1.03 19.99 -0.84
C ALA A 184 -0.44 20.23 -1.24
N PRO A 185 -1.17 19.22 -1.74
CA PRO A 185 -2.60 19.37 -2.00
C PRO A 185 -3.34 19.85 -0.76
N ALA A 186 -4.37 20.71 -0.92
CA ALA A 186 -5.07 21.36 0.20
C ALA A 186 -5.67 20.42 1.26
N TYR A 187 -5.86 19.14 0.93
CA TYR A 187 -6.35 18.10 1.85
C TYR A 187 -5.22 17.38 2.60
N PHE A 188 -3.96 17.73 2.38
CA PHE A 188 -2.80 17.25 3.12
C PHE A 188 -2.15 18.40 3.87
N THR A 189 -2.04 18.24 5.19
CA THR A 189 -1.28 19.15 6.06
C THR A 189 0.02 18.48 6.46
N VAL A 190 1.14 19.20 6.32
CA VAL A 190 2.45 18.72 6.80
C VAL A 190 2.44 18.67 8.33
N GLY A 191 2.87 17.54 8.88
CA GLY A 191 2.95 17.29 10.32
C GLY A 191 4.27 17.74 10.94
N ASP A 192 4.67 17.08 12.02
CA ASP A 192 5.78 17.48 12.90
C ASP A 192 7.05 16.62 12.75
N ALA A 193 7.16 15.85 11.67
CA ALA A 193 8.29 14.96 11.47
C ALA A 193 8.60 14.72 9.99
N CYS A 194 9.88 14.61 9.67
CA CYS A 194 10.35 14.12 8.39
C CYS A 194 11.68 13.37 8.53
N GLU A 195 11.99 12.54 7.53
CA GLU A 195 13.30 11.93 7.35
C GLU A 195 13.82 12.35 5.98
N LEU A 196 14.99 12.99 5.97
CA LEU A 196 15.69 13.40 4.76
C LEU A 196 16.90 12.48 4.57
N ARG A 197 17.15 12.04 3.35
CA ARG A 197 18.25 11.14 3.02
C ARG A 197 18.98 11.60 1.77
N ASP A 198 20.30 11.45 1.76
CA ASP A 198 21.06 11.65 0.53
C ASP A 198 20.79 10.50 -0.46
N PRO A 199 20.40 10.78 -1.72
CA PRO A 199 20.17 9.72 -2.70
C PRO A 199 21.45 8.92 -3.06
N SER A 200 22.65 9.44 -2.77
CA SER A 200 23.93 8.80 -3.09
C SER A 200 24.54 8.07 -1.90
N ASP A 201 24.10 8.37 -0.67
CA ASP A 201 24.58 7.73 0.57
C ASP A 201 23.40 7.42 1.50
N GLU A 202 23.01 6.15 1.55
CA GLU A 202 21.89 5.71 2.39
C GLU A 202 22.13 5.91 3.89
N ALA A 203 23.39 6.04 4.33
CA ALA A 203 23.73 6.25 5.73
C ALA A 203 23.60 7.73 6.14
N ASP A 204 23.66 8.66 5.18
CA ASP A 204 23.50 10.10 5.43
C ASP A 204 22.02 10.46 5.54
N VAL A 205 21.53 10.42 6.79
CA VAL A 205 20.13 10.62 7.14
C VAL A 205 19.98 11.71 8.20
N VAL A 206 19.12 12.69 7.91
CA VAL A 206 18.66 13.70 8.86
C VAL A 206 17.24 13.34 9.29
N ARG A 207 16.99 13.27 10.60
CA ARG A 207 15.65 13.00 11.15
C ARG A 207 15.19 14.17 12.00
N ILE A 208 14.00 14.67 11.67
CA ILE A 208 13.30 15.69 12.44
C ILE A 208 12.07 15.02 13.06
N SER A 209 11.85 15.20 14.35
CA SER A 209 10.74 14.59 15.08
C SER A 209 10.25 15.52 16.17
N GLY A 210 8.97 15.89 16.13
CA GLY A 210 8.38 16.91 17.01
C GLY A 210 8.77 18.34 16.64
N GLY A 211 9.22 18.58 15.41
CA GLY A 211 9.66 19.88 14.90
C GLY A 211 9.02 20.18 13.54
N ASP A 212 9.20 21.40 13.04
CA ASP A 212 8.59 21.84 11.78
C ASP A 212 9.42 21.37 10.56
N PRO A 213 8.89 20.47 9.70
CA PRO A 213 9.57 20.02 8.48
C PRO A 213 9.75 21.12 7.42
N THR A 214 9.08 22.26 7.58
CA THR A 214 9.19 23.44 6.69
C THR A 214 10.16 24.50 7.23
N SER A 215 10.83 24.23 8.36
CA SER A 215 11.85 25.11 8.94
C SER A 215 13.05 25.33 8.01
N ASP A 216 13.70 26.50 8.13
CA ASP A 216 14.87 26.86 7.31
C ASP A 216 16.00 25.80 7.35
N GLU A 217 16.19 25.13 8.49
CA GLU A 217 17.15 24.04 8.66
C GLU A 217 16.78 22.82 7.80
N ALA A 218 15.53 22.38 7.84
CA ALA A 218 15.04 21.28 7.02
C ALA A 218 15.14 21.61 5.52
N LEU A 219 14.73 22.83 5.14
CA LEU A 219 14.79 23.30 3.75
C LEU A 219 16.23 23.45 3.26
N ALA A 220 17.19 23.82 4.12
CA ALA A 220 18.60 23.87 3.76
C ALA A 220 19.11 22.49 3.34
N HIS A 221 18.78 21.43 4.09
CA HIS A 221 19.16 20.06 3.72
C HIS A 221 18.58 19.63 2.36
N LEU A 222 17.31 19.93 2.10
CA LEU A 222 16.70 19.66 0.80
C LEU A 222 17.41 20.41 -0.35
N ARG A 223 17.75 21.69 -0.14
CA ARG A 223 18.52 22.50 -1.12
C ARG A 223 19.94 21.97 -1.34
N THR A 224 20.53 21.28 -0.36
CA THR A 224 21.82 20.58 -0.53
C THR A 224 21.74 19.24 -1.27
N GLY A 225 20.55 18.80 -1.67
CA GLY A 225 20.34 17.60 -2.49
C GLY A 225 19.77 16.39 -1.75
N LYS A 226 19.52 16.48 -0.44
CA LYS A 226 18.78 15.44 0.29
C LYS A 226 17.32 15.40 -0.14
N ARG A 227 16.69 14.25 -0.01
CA ARG A 227 15.29 14.00 -0.38
C ARG A 227 14.47 13.59 0.83
N ALA A 228 13.24 14.08 0.92
CA ALA A 228 12.29 13.66 1.94
C ALA A 228 11.80 12.22 1.68
N VAL A 229 12.40 11.25 2.36
CA VAL A 229 12.03 9.82 2.27
C VAL A 229 10.91 9.44 3.22
N LYS A 230 10.63 10.27 4.23
CA LYS A 230 9.43 10.16 5.08
C LYS A 230 8.91 11.54 5.42
N LEU A 231 7.59 11.69 5.42
CA LEU A 231 6.92 12.92 5.82
C LEU A 231 5.68 12.61 6.67
N ALA A 232 5.58 13.21 7.86
CA ALA A 232 4.36 13.20 8.65
C ALA A 232 3.31 14.07 7.97
N LEU A 233 2.10 13.54 7.85
CA LEU A 233 0.98 14.17 7.17
C LEU A 233 -0.30 13.94 7.96
N THR A 234 -1.19 14.92 7.87
CA THR A 234 -2.61 14.78 8.24
C THR A 234 -3.44 14.91 6.97
N TRP A 235 -4.41 14.02 6.77
CA TRP A 235 -5.34 14.06 5.65
C TRP A 235 -6.74 14.45 6.11
N ASP A 236 -7.23 15.61 5.66
CA ASP A 236 -8.61 16.12 5.88
C ASP A 236 -9.10 15.97 7.34
N GLU A 237 -8.20 16.10 8.31
CA GLU A 237 -8.45 15.84 9.73
C GLU A 237 -9.08 14.46 10.03
N ARG A 238 -8.91 13.47 9.15
CA ARG A 238 -9.41 12.08 9.29
C ARG A 238 -8.31 11.10 9.68
N PHE A 239 -7.13 11.24 9.08
CA PHE A 239 -5.97 10.40 9.37
C PHE A 239 -4.74 11.23 9.68
N SER A 240 -3.97 10.81 10.68
CA SER A 240 -2.57 11.18 10.83
C SER A 240 -1.68 9.98 10.53
N PHE A 241 -0.60 10.19 9.79
CA PHE A 241 0.33 9.13 9.39
C PHE A 241 1.67 9.71 8.95
N THR A 242 2.68 8.84 8.81
CA THR A 242 3.93 9.16 8.13
C THR A 242 3.95 8.43 6.80
N LEU A 243 3.94 9.17 5.70
CA LEU A 243 4.10 8.64 4.34
C LEU A 243 5.58 8.42 4.07
N ALA A 244 5.96 7.21 3.70
CA ALA A 244 7.30 6.89 3.22
C ALA A 244 7.37 6.94 1.69
N ASP A 245 8.59 7.00 1.16
CA ASP A 245 8.89 7.01 -0.27
C ASP A 245 8.54 5.70 -0.99
N ASP A 246 8.47 4.59 -0.26
CA ASP A 246 7.89 3.30 -0.70
C ASP A 246 6.35 3.28 -0.68
N LEU A 247 5.72 4.44 -0.45
CA LEU A 247 4.26 4.65 -0.29
C LEU A 247 3.64 3.91 0.90
N SER A 248 4.45 3.37 1.81
CA SER A 248 3.93 2.79 3.06
C SER A 248 3.44 3.89 4.00
N LEU A 249 2.29 3.65 4.64
CA LEU A 249 1.75 4.53 5.68
C LEU A 249 2.17 3.97 7.04
N ARG A 250 2.93 4.76 7.80
CA ARG A 250 3.40 4.37 9.14
C ARG A 250 2.71 5.19 10.20
N ARG A 251 2.58 4.63 11.41
CA ARG A 251 1.90 5.31 12.54
C ARG A 251 0.52 5.84 12.14
N LEU A 252 -0.20 5.08 11.31
CA LEU A 252 -1.53 5.43 10.81
C LEU A 252 -2.52 5.44 11.98
N ARG A 253 -3.20 6.56 12.18
CA ARG A 253 -4.22 6.73 13.22
C ARG A 253 -5.39 7.53 12.67
N MET A 254 -6.61 7.06 12.95
CA MET A 254 -7.79 7.90 12.81
C MET A 254 -7.76 8.99 13.86
N THR A 255 -8.26 10.16 13.51
CA THR A 255 -8.43 11.29 14.41
C THR A 255 -9.61 11.06 15.36
N GLU A 256 -9.57 11.72 16.52
CA GLU A 256 -10.60 11.57 17.57
C GLU A 256 -11.98 12.00 17.06
N GLY A 257 -12.08 13.13 16.35
CA GLY A 257 -13.36 13.59 15.82
C GLY A 257 -14.04 12.64 14.83
N LEU A 258 -13.29 11.73 14.20
CA LEU A 258 -13.87 10.66 13.37
C LEU A 258 -14.35 9.48 14.23
N LEU A 259 -13.62 9.15 15.30
CA LEU A 259 -13.99 8.10 16.24
C LEU A 259 -15.26 8.46 17.03
N ASP A 260 -15.46 9.73 17.36
CA ASP A 260 -16.66 10.23 18.06
C ASP A 260 -17.96 10.08 17.23
N THR A 261 -17.84 9.76 15.93
CA THR A 261 -19.02 9.46 15.09
C THR A 261 -19.55 8.03 15.28
N LEU A 262 -18.78 7.19 15.98
CA LEU A 262 -19.18 5.83 16.32
C LEU A 262 -20.08 5.83 17.54
N ASP A 263 -21.02 4.89 17.56
CA ASP A 263 -21.94 4.73 18.68
C ASP A 263 -21.21 4.09 19.87
N ASP A 264 -21.07 4.86 20.96
CA ASP A 264 -20.46 4.41 22.21
C ASP A 264 -21.34 3.39 22.97
N GLU A 265 -22.61 3.22 22.56
CA GLU A 265 -23.55 2.27 23.17
C GLU A 265 -23.34 0.83 22.67
N ILE A 266 -22.41 0.58 21.75
CA ILE A 266 -22.10 -0.78 21.28
C ILE A 266 -21.37 -1.57 22.37
N GLU A 267 -22.11 -2.38 23.12
CA GLU A 267 -21.59 -3.24 24.19
C GLU A 267 -20.79 -4.44 23.66
N ASP A 268 -21.17 -4.99 22.50
CA ASP A 268 -20.52 -6.17 21.93
C ASP A 268 -19.15 -5.79 21.30
N PRO A 269 -18.02 -6.31 21.82
CA PRO A 269 -16.70 -5.98 21.30
C PRO A 269 -16.48 -6.37 19.82
N ALA A 270 -17.15 -7.42 19.33
CA ALA A 270 -17.05 -7.83 17.94
C ALA A 270 -17.76 -6.83 17.04
N VAL A 271 -19.01 -6.47 17.36
CA VAL A 271 -19.79 -5.47 16.61
C VAL A 271 -19.10 -4.10 16.63
N ARG A 272 -18.53 -3.71 17.78
CA ARG A 272 -17.75 -2.48 17.91
C ARG A 272 -16.56 -2.47 16.95
N PHE A 273 -15.78 -3.56 16.94
CA PHE A 273 -14.64 -3.69 16.04
C PHE A 273 -15.05 -3.64 14.57
N GLU A 274 -16.14 -4.32 14.19
CA GLU A 274 -16.66 -4.32 12.82
C GLU A 274 -17.02 -2.91 12.35
N THR A 275 -17.73 -2.16 13.21
CA THR A 275 -18.14 -0.78 12.93
C THR A 275 -16.93 0.15 12.81
N GLU A 276 -16.02 0.08 13.78
CA GLU A 276 -14.75 0.82 13.77
C GLU A 276 -13.93 0.54 12.51
N PHE A 277 -13.84 -0.74 12.12
CA PHE A 277 -13.06 -1.16 10.98
C PHE A 277 -13.72 -0.80 9.65
N ALA A 278 -15.04 -0.89 9.53
CA ALA A 278 -15.78 -0.46 8.34
C ALA A 278 -15.54 1.03 8.06
N LEU A 279 -15.61 1.86 9.10
CA LEU A 279 -15.28 3.28 9.02
C LEU A 279 -13.82 3.50 8.58
N PHE A 280 -12.89 2.81 9.24
CA PHE A 280 -11.47 2.86 8.91
C PHE A 280 -11.21 2.49 7.44
N ALA A 281 -11.75 1.38 6.96
CA ALA A 281 -11.55 0.88 5.61
C ALA A 281 -12.13 1.82 4.55
N LEU A 282 -13.29 2.42 4.83
CA LEU A 282 -13.89 3.44 3.96
C LEU A 282 -13.00 4.67 3.84
N GLN A 283 -12.54 5.22 4.98
CA GLN A 283 -11.67 6.39 4.94
C GLN A 283 -10.33 6.06 4.28
N LEU A 284 -9.77 4.87 4.54
CA LEU A 284 -8.50 4.48 3.94
C LEU A 284 -8.63 4.32 2.43
N ARG A 285 -9.72 3.74 1.93
CA ARG A 285 -10.03 3.70 0.48
C ARG A 285 -10.02 5.11 -0.14
N ASN A 286 -10.63 6.08 0.54
CA ASN A 286 -10.66 7.47 0.08
C ASN A 286 -9.26 8.11 0.07
N LEU A 287 -8.47 7.89 1.13
CA LEU A 287 -7.08 8.33 1.19
C LEU A 287 -6.24 7.71 0.05
N LEU A 288 -6.38 6.40 -0.18
CA LEU A 288 -5.68 5.71 -1.27
C LEU A 288 -6.06 6.27 -2.64
N ALA A 289 -7.33 6.63 -2.87
CA ALA A 289 -7.73 7.30 -4.12
C ALA A 289 -7.06 8.68 -4.31
N ARG A 290 -6.81 9.42 -3.22
CA ARG A 290 -6.03 10.68 -3.29
C ARG A 290 -4.56 10.40 -3.60
N LEU A 291 -3.95 9.42 -2.94
CA LEU A 291 -2.57 9.01 -3.20
C LEU A 291 -2.39 8.49 -4.64
N GLU A 292 -3.37 7.77 -5.18
CA GLU A 292 -3.40 7.35 -6.59
C GLU A 292 -3.31 8.54 -7.53
N THR A 293 -4.07 9.61 -7.25
CA THR A 293 -4.08 10.82 -8.06
C THR A 293 -2.75 11.57 -7.95
N VAL A 294 -2.22 11.71 -6.73
CA VAL A 294 -0.98 12.45 -6.45
C VAL A 294 0.24 11.77 -7.06
N PHE A 295 0.38 10.47 -6.88
CA PHE A 295 1.58 9.72 -7.28
C PHE A 295 1.40 8.94 -8.59
N GLY A 296 0.27 9.12 -9.28
CA GLY A 296 -0.02 8.44 -10.53
C GLY A 296 0.01 6.91 -10.38
N LEU A 297 -0.58 6.38 -9.31
CA LEU A 297 -0.52 4.95 -8.96
C LEU A 297 -1.53 4.09 -9.73
N GLY A 298 -1.96 4.53 -10.91
CA GLY A 298 -2.99 3.86 -11.70
C GLY A 298 -2.73 2.36 -11.83
N ARG A 299 -3.81 1.56 -11.91
CA ARG A 299 -3.66 0.12 -12.17
C ARG A 299 -2.85 -0.03 -13.45
N VAL A 300 -1.67 -0.64 -13.36
CA VAL A 300 -1.03 -1.24 -14.52
C VAL A 300 -1.99 -2.32 -14.97
N ARG A 301 -2.85 -2.00 -15.94
CA ARG A 301 -3.69 -3.00 -16.60
C ARG A 301 -2.71 -3.96 -17.24
N GLY A 302 -2.63 -5.19 -16.70
CA GLY A 302 -1.87 -6.25 -17.32
C GLY A 302 -2.27 -6.35 -18.79
N SER A 303 -1.31 -6.12 -19.68
CA SER A 303 -1.37 -6.39 -21.12
C SER A 303 -2.66 -5.99 -21.85
N ASP A 304 -3.22 -4.82 -21.56
CA ASP A 304 -3.90 -4.02 -22.58
C ASP A 304 -3.31 -2.63 -22.51
N ALA A 305 -2.20 -2.47 -23.24
CA ALA A 305 -1.93 -1.21 -23.90
C ALA A 305 -3.12 -0.92 -24.84
N GLU A 306 -4.21 -0.38 -24.30
CA GLU A 306 -4.79 0.75 -24.98
C GLU A 306 -3.82 1.90 -24.75
N ALA A 307 -2.81 1.96 -25.64
CA ALA A 307 -2.44 3.24 -26.17
C ALA A 307 -3.75 4.01 -26.40
N ALA A 308 -3.81 5.27 -25.95
CA ALA A 308 -4.91 6.18 -26.25
C ALA A 308 -5.42 5.85 -27.66
N ASP A 309 -6.72 5.53 -27.77
CA ASP A 309 -7.27 5.01 -29.03
C ASP A 309 -6.76 5.93 -30.14
N PRO A 310 -6.07 5.44 -31.20
CA PRO A 310 -5.45 6.30 -32.21
C PRO A 310 -6.42 7.30 -32.86
N LEU A 311 -7.73 7.07 -32.70
CA LEU A 311 -8.80 7.91 -33.20
C LEU A 311 -9.34 8.92 -32.15
N LEU A 312 -8.74 9.02 -30.96
CA LEU A 312 -9.18 9.93 -29.90
C LEU A 312 -9.09 11.39 -30.34
N ASP A 313 -7.96 11.80 -30.91
CA ASP A 313 -7.77 13.17 -31.41
C ASP A 313 -8.78 13.51 -32.52
N GLU A 314 -9.04 12.55 -33.43
CA GLU A 314 -10.02 12.71 -34.51
C GLU A 314 -11.46 12.76 -33.98
N ALA A 315 -11.77 11.96 -32.96
CA ALA A 315 -13.06 11.98 -32.28
C ALA A 315 -13.31 13.32 -31.55
N VAL A 316 -12.29 13.84 -30.87
CA VAL A 316 -12.34 15.16 -30.22
C VAL A 316 -12.55 16.26 -31.24
N GLN A 317 -11.84 16.22 -32.37
CA GLN A 317 -12.02 17.18 -33.45
C GLN A 317 -13.47 17.14 -34.01
N ILE A 318 -13.99 15.95 -34.29
CA ILE A 318 -15.36 15.78 -34.76
C ILE A 318 -16.38 16.33 -33.76
N VAL A 319 -16.21 16.01 -32.47
CA VAL A 319 -17.15 16.41 -31.42
C VAL A 319 -17.10 17.92 -31.19
N THR A 320 -15.92 18.53 -31.25
CA THR A 320 -15.74 19.99 -31.10
C THR A 320 -16.26 20.77 -32.31
N GLU A 321 -16.07 20.27 -33.53
CA GLU A 321 -16.61 20.89 -34.76
C GLU A 321 -18.13 20.76 -34.84
N THR A 322 -18.68 19.58 -34.55
CA THR A 322 -20.12 19.32 -34.67
C THR A 322 -20.93 19.82 -33.49
N ARG A 323 -20.29 20.07 -32.34
CA ARG A 323 -20.92 20.40 -31.05
C ARG A 323 -21.93 19.35 -30.57
N HIS A 324 -21.82 18.11 -31.04
CA HIS A 324 -22.73 17.02 -30.71
C HIS A 324 -21.91 15.79 -30.30
N ALA A 325 -21.86 15.51 -29.01
CA ALA A 325 -21.16 14.37 -28.45
C ALA A 325 -22.12 13.20 -28.19
N SER A 326 -22.42 12.44 -29.25
CA SER A 326 -23.21 11.21 -29.14
C SER A 326 -22.44 10.01 -29.66
N ILE A 327 -22.63 8.85 -29.01
CA ILE A 327 -21.97 7.58 -29.37
C ILE A 327 -22.26 7.24 -30.84
N SER A 328 -23.52 7.33 -31.26
CA SER A 328 -23.92 7.03 -32.64
C SER A 328 -23.39 8.05 -33.68
N GLY A 329 -23.07 9.28 -33.24
CA GLY A 329 -22.51 10.33 -34.08
C GLY A 329 -21.02 10.10 -34.38
N VAL A 330 -20.25 9.74 -33.34
CA VAL A 330 -18.83 9.36 -33.45
C VAL A 330 -18.68 8.04 -34.22
N GLN A 331 -19.55 7.06 -33.94
CA GLN A 331 -19.58 5.77 -34.62
C GLN A 331 -19.68 5.91 -36.15
N ARG A 332 -20.63 6.72 -36.64
CA ARG A 332 -20.87 6.88 -38.09
C ARG A 332 -19.77 7.66 -38.80
N ARG A 333 -19.19 8.67 -38.14
CA ARG A 333 -18.16 9.54 -38.73
C ARG A 333 -16.80 8.84 -38.80
N LEU A 334 -16.42 8.12 -37.76
CA LEU A 334 -15.17 7.35 -37.72
C LEU A 334 -15.30 5.93 -38.27
N LYS A 335 -16.51 5.50 -38.66
CA LYS A 335 -16.82 4.15 -39.17
C LYS A 335 -16.32 3.03 -38.24
N ILE A 336 -16.49 3.22 -36.93
CA ILE A 336 -16.07 2.27 -35.88
C ILE A 336 -17.27 1.52 -35.29
N GLY A 337 -17.01 0.48 -34.49
CA GLY A 337 -18.05 -0.23 -33.73
C GLY A 337 -18.61 0.59 -32.57
N TYR A 338 -19.85 0.31 -32.16
CA TYR A 338 -20.56 1.02 -31.08
C TYR A 338 -19.75 1.07 -29.77
N ASN A 339 -19.21 -0.07 -29.32
CA ASN A 339 -18.44 -0.15 -28.08
C ASN A 339 -17.13 0.65 -28.12
N ARG A 340 -16.55 0.85 -29.31
CA ARG A 340 -15.35 1.68 -29.48
C ARG A 340 -15.73 3.16 -29.44
N ALA A 341 -16.82 3.56 -30.10
CA ALA A 341 -17.35 4.92 -30.02
C ALA A 341 -17.81 5.29 -28.60
N ALA A 342 -18.37 4.35 -27.84
CA ALA A 342 -18.77 4.54 -26.45
C ALA A 342 -17.55 4.83 -25.57
N ARG A 343 -16.48 4.02 -25.71
CA ARG A 343 -15.21 4.22 -24.99
C ARG A 343 -14.56 5.56 -25.31
N LEU A 344 -14.51 5.97 -26.57
CA LEU A 344 -14.01 7.29 -26.97
C LEU A 344 -14.80 8.44 -26.30
N ILE A 345 -16.12 8.30 -26.20
CA ILE A 345 -17.00 9.28 -25.57
C ILE A 345 -16.82 9.32 -24.04
N GLU A 346 -16.66 8.16 -23.40
CA GLU A 346 -16.35 8.05 -21.96
C GLU A 346 -14.97 8.64 -21.65
N GLU A 347 -13.98 8.41 -22.51
CA GLU A 347 -12.63 8.97 -22.36
C GLU A 347 -12.63 10.50 -22.52
N MET A 348 -13.42 11.03 -23.46
CA MET A 348 -13.66 12.47 -23.59
C MET A 348 -14.37 13.07 -22.36
N GLU A 349 -15.27 12.32 -21.71
CA GLU A 349 -15.94 12.75 -20.47
C GLU A 349 -14.96 12.79 -19.30
N CYS A 350 -14.16 11.73 -19.12
CA CYS A 350 -13.11 11.70 -18.10
C CYS A 350 -12.07 12.81 -18.29
N SER A 351 -11.79 13.19 -19.53
CA SER A 351 -10.85 14.26 -19.88
C SER A 351 -11.47 15.68 -19.81
N GLY A 352 -12.75 15.80 -19.46
CA GLY A 352 -13.45 17.08 -19.36
C GLY A 352 -13.71 17.77 -20.70
N ILE A 353 -13.66 17.04 -21.81
CA ILE A 353 -13.95 17.53 -23.17
C ILE A 353 -15.46 17.55 -23.42
N VAL A 354 -16.18 16.58 -22.84
CA VAL A 354 -17.64 16.49 -22.88
C VAL A 354 -18.20 16.31 -21.46
N GLY A 355 -19.44 16.74 -21.25
CA GLY A 355 -20.16 16.60 -20.00
C GLY A 355 -20.82 15.23 -19.80
N PRO A 356 -21.53 15.07 -18.68
CA PRO A 356 -22.29 13.86 -18.40
C PRO A 356 -23.40 13.64 -19.44
N ALA A 357 -23.81 12.38 -19.59
CA ALA A 357 -24.87 12.01 -20.52
C ALA A 357 -26.21 12.64 -20.09
N GLU A 358 -26.85 13.35 -21.02
CA GLU A 358 -28.21 13.83 -20.88
C GLU A 358 -29.22 12.69 -21.11
N THR A 359 -30.48 12.90 -20.72
CA THR A 359 -31.58 11.94 -20.88
C THR A 359 -31.79 11.46 -22.32
N ASN A 360 -31.32 12.21 -23.32
CA ASN A 360 -31.41 11.89 -24.75
C ASN A 360 -30.18 11.10 -25.28
N GLY A 361 -29.20 10.78 -24.42
CA GLY A 361 -27.95 10.10 -24.79
C GLY A 361 -26.92 10.99 -25.49
N ASN A 362 -27.17 12.30 -25.57
CA ASN A 362 -26.22 13.31 -26.01
C ASN A 362 -25.44 13.86 -24.81
N ARG A 363 -24.29 14.47 -25.08
CA ARG A 363 -23.45 15.13 -24.07
C ARG A 363 -23.14 16.55 -24.51
N GLU A 364 -23.09 17.46 -23.55
CA GLU A 364 -22.63 18.83 -23.79
C GLU A 364 -21.12 18.85 -24.08
N VAL A 365 -20.67 19.64 -25.06
CA VAL A 365 -19.24 19.77 -25.38
C VAL A 365 -18.65 20.93 -24.59
N LEU A 366 -17.74 20.63 -23.66
CA LEU A 366 -17.17 21.58 -22.70
C LEU A 366 -15.88 22.26 -23.21
N ALA A 367 -15.27 21.72 -24.27
CA ALA A 367 -13.93 22.11 -24.76
C ALA A 367 -13.81 23.50 -25.43
N LEU A 368 -14.71 24.45 -25.17
CA LEU A 368 -14.58 25.84 -25.64
C LEU A 368 -13.95 26.81 -24.61
N GLU A 369 -13.80 26.42 -23.34
CA GLU A 369 -13.14 27.29 -22.33
C GLU A 369 -11.63 27.04 -22.18
N VAL A 370 -11.13 25.86 -22.53
CA VAL A 370 -9.70 25.50 -22.36
C VAL A 370 -8.83 25.96 -23.54
N ALA A 371 -9.39 26.00 -24.76
CA ALA A 371 -8.70 26.44 -25.97
C ALA A 371 -8.35 27.95 -25.97
N ARG A 372 -9.14 28.80 -25.28
CA ARG A 372 -8.82 30.23 -25.11
C ARG A 372 -7.66 30.48 -24.12
N ARG A 373 -7.39 29.57 -23.20
CA ARG A 373 -6.25 29.66 -22.26
C ARG A 373 -4.94 29.16 -22.87
N HIS A 374 -4.98 28.12 -23.70
CA HIS A 374 -3.77 27.58 -24.34
C HIS A 374 -3.37 28.33 -25.62
N GLY A 375 -4.31 28.93 -26.36
CA GLY A 375 -4.00 29.70 -27.58
C GLY A 375 -3.36 31.08 -27.37
N ARG A 376 -3.32 31.63 -26.13
CA ARG A 376 -2.64 32.90 -25.83
C ARG A 376 -1.21 32.76 -25.29
N ALA A 377 -0.82 31.57 -24.82
CA ALA A 377 0.53 31.34 -24.30
C ALA A 377 1.54 31.05 -25.42
N THR A 378 1.10 30.54 -26.57
CA THR A 378 1.99 30.16 -27.68
C THR A 378 2.24 31.27 -28.71
N GLU A 379 1.48 32.38 -28.68
CA GLU A 379 1.64 33.52 -29.62
C GLU A 379 2.40 34.73 -29.06
N ARG A 380 2.92 34.70 -27.82
CA ARG A 380 3.75 35.81 -27.26
C ARG A 380 5.24 35.47 -27.06
N GLY A 381 5.72 34.40 -27.67
CA GLY A 381 7.13 33.96 -27.59
C GLY A 381 7.98 34.15 -28.85
N GLY A 382 7.45 34.74 -29.91
CA GLY A 382 8.20 34.89 -31.17
C GLY A 382 7.76 36.08 -32.00
N LEU A 383 8.29 37.27 -31.67
CA LEU A 383 8.63 38.37 -32.59
C LEU A 383 8.91 39.64 -31.77
N ARG A 384 10.14 39.78 -31.27
CA ARG A 384 11.10 40.85 -31.63
C ARG A 384 12.33 40.79 -30.73
#